data_AF-A0A7S1A2H1-F1
#
_entry.id   AF-A0A7S1A2H1-F1
#
_cell.length_a   1.000
_cell.length_b   1.000
_cell.length_c   1.000
_cell.angle_alpha   90.00
_cell.angle_beta   90.00
_cell.angle_gamma   90.00
#
_symmetry.space_group_name_H-M   'P 1'
#
loop_
_entity.id
_entity.type
_entity.pdbx_description
1 polymer ?
#
loop_
_entity_poly.entity_id
_entity_poly.type
_entity_poly.pdbx_seq_one_letter_code
_entity_poly.pdbx_strand_id
1 'polypeptide(L)'
;ELLEILSQTKDPLRVQPFLSKVFEAMKELTFTGELVATQMHSKEGEVIDFVTPVVTANKNVEMWMTDVENQMLAGIREVIKIGVESYLDEQRTNWVLGNPGQVVLNSSQVHWTAEVEEAMHETTLAEYFRKLTDQLLDLVRLVRGNITKLQRMSIGALVVIDVHAKDTVEKLVKENISDPKSFEWISQLRYYWELDDRNTEHLWVKMVQTPFPYGYEYLGNSFRLVITPLTDMCYMTLMGAQSLNLGGAPAGPAGTGKTETTKDLAKALAKQCV
;
A
#
# COMPACT_ATOMS: atom_id res chain seq x y z
N GLU A 1 30.07 -3.89 4.60
CA GLU A 1 28.60 -4.07 4.56
C GLU A 1 28.16 -5.48 4.20
N LEU A 2 28.12 -5.92 2.93
CA LEU A 2 27.74 -7.32 2.63
C LEU A 2 28.65 -8.34 3.35
N LEU A 3 29.97 -8.11 3.34
CA LEU A 3 30.94 -8.91 4.09
C LEU A 3 30.72 -8.85 5.60
N GLU A 4 30.17 -7.74 6.13
CA GLU A 4 29.87 -7.62 7.56
C GLU A 4 28.65 -8.49 7.88
N ILE A 5 27.57 -8.40 7.10
CA ILE A 5 26.39 -9.27 7.22
C ILE A 5 26.79 -10.75 7.17
N LEU A 6 27.59 -11.14 6.17
CA LEU A 6 28.08 -12.51 6.00
C LEU A 6 29.05 -12.94 7.13
N SER A 7 29.80 -12.00 7.71
CA SER A 7 30.65 -12.29 8.88
C SER A 7 29.87 -12.52 10.17
N GLN A 8 28.61 -12.06 10.26
CA GLN A 8 27.74 -12.23 11.44
C GLN A 8 26.87 -13.50 11.39
N THR A 9 27.28 -14.53 10.65
CA THR A 9 26.52 -15.78 10.43
C THR A 9 26.04 -16.50 11.68
N LYS A 10 26.63 -16.24 12.86
CA LYS A 10 26.29 -16.93 14.11
C LYS A 10 25.32 -16.19 15.02
N ASP A 11 25.13 -14.88 14.84
CA ASP A 11 24.31 -14.06 15.74
C ASP A 11 23.35 -13.15 14.95
N PRO A 12 22.09 -13.58 14.76
CA PRO A 12 21.06 -12.82 14.05
C PRO A 12 20.82 -11.41 14.59
N LEU A 13 21.07 -11.18 15.89
CA LEU A 13 20.88 -9.87 16.51
C LEU A 13 21.83 -8.81 15.92
N ARG A 14 22.97 -9.24 15.39
CA ARG A 14 23.94 -8.34 14.75
C ARG A 14 23.57 -7.95 13.33
N VAL A 15 22.53 -8.58 12.75
CA VAL A 15 22.00 -8.23 11.43
C VAL A 15 20.99 -7.08 11.51
N GLN A 16 20.39 -6.82 12.68
CA GLN A 16 19.42 -5.74 12.93
C GLN A 16 19.81 -4.39 12.31
N PRO A 17 21.06 -3.88 12.45
CA PRO A 17 21.44 -2.57 11.89
C PRO A 17 21.40 -2.50 10.35
N PHE A 18 21.41 -3.65 9.67
CA PHE A 18 21.41 -3.76 8.22
C PHE A 18 20.02 -3.99 7.63
N LEU A 19 19.00 -4.32 8.44
CA LEU A 19 17.65 -4.62 7.97
C LEU A 19 17.09 -3.51 7.08
N SER A 20 17.21 -2.25 7.52
CA SER A 20 16.69 -1.10 6.76
C SER A 20 17.41 -0.79 5.44
N LYS A 21 18.49 -1.52 5.14
CA LYS A 21 19.18 -1.48 3.83
C LYS A 21 18.71 -2.59 2.89
N VAL A 22 18.20 -3.69 3.46
CA VAL A 22 17.69 -4.85 2.71
C VAL A 22 16.19 -4.72 2.48
N PHE A 23 15.45 -4.28 3.48
CA PHE A 23 14.02 -4.07 3.46
C PHE A 23 13.73 -2.60 3.78
N GLU A 24 12.96 -1.92 2.93
CA GLU A 24 12.78 -0.45 3.02
C GLU A 24 12.28 0.02 4.39
N ALA A 25 11.25 -0.62 4.94
CA ALA A 25 10.63 -0.19 6.20
C ALA A 25 10.99 -1.04 7.42
N MET A 26 11.71 -2.15 7.27
CA MET A 26 12.06 -2.99 8.42
C MET A 26 13.24 -2.40 9.17
N LYS A 27 12.99 -1.87 10.37
CA LYS A 27 14.04 -1.38 11.26
C LYS A 27 14.56 -2.49 12.16
N GLU A 28 13.66 -3.26 12.76
CA GLU A 28 14.02 -4.27 13.75
C GLU A 28 13.07 -5.47 13.75
N LEU A 29 13.56 -6.59 14.25
CA LEU A 29 12.82 -7.83 14.49
C LEU A 29 12.71 -8.10 16.00
N THR A 30 11.54 -8.57 16.45
CA THR A 30 11.40 -9.17 17.78
C THR A 30 11.91 -10.61 17.74
N PHE A 31 12.89 -10.94 18.58
CA PHE A 31 13.39 -12.30 18.75
C PHE A 31 12.95 -12.89 20.10
N THR A 32 12.61 -14.17 20.11
CA THR A 32 12.49 -14.95 21.36
C THR A 32 13.87 -15.25 21.96
N GLY A 33 13.90 -15.82 23.17
CA GLY A 33 15.15 -16.28 23.79
C GLY A 33 15.89 -17.37 22.99
N GLU A 34 15.20 -18.05 22.09
CA GLU A 34 15.76 -19.07 21.17
C GLU A 34 16.13 -18.49 19.79
N LEU A 35 16.18 -17.15 19.68
CA LEU A 35 16.46 -16.43 18.44
C LEU A 35 15.44 -16.73 17.32
N VAL A 36 14.17 -16.95 17.68
CA VAL A 36 13.09 -17.05 16.70
C VAL A 36 12.51 -15.66 16.45
N ALA A 37 12.56 -15.16 15.22
CA ALA A 37 11.96 -13.89 14.86
C ALA A 37 10.43 -14.03 14.76
N THR A 38 9.70 -13.11 15.37
CA THR A 38 8.23 -13.20 15.52
C THR A 38 7.49 -12.00 14.95
N GLN A 39 8.13 -10.84 14.93
CA GLN A 39 7.51 -9.58 14.51
C GLN A 39 8.53 -8.73 13.79
N MET A 40 8.07 -7.90 12.86
CA MET A 40 8.84 -6.84 12.23
C MET A 40 8.32 -5.46 12.65
N HIS A 41 9.25 -4.52 12.79
CA HIS A 41 8.98 -3.17 13.29
C HIS A 41 9.54 -2.12 12.34
N SER A 42 8.79 -1.04 12.14
CA SER A 42 9.25 0.11 11.36
C SER A 42 9.99 1.15 12.19
N LYS A 43 10.59 2.12 11.50
CA LYS A 43 11.24 3.29 12.12
C LYS A 43 10.22 4.17 12.84
N GLU A 44 8.98 4.14 12.39
CA GLU A 44 7.85 4.90 12.89
C GLU A 44 7.15 4.21 14.09
N GLY A 45 7.56 2.98 14.44
CA GLY A 45 7.03 2.21 15.56
C GLY A 45 5.79 1.37 15.24
N GLU A 46 5.50 1.17 13.95
CA GLU A 46 4.47 0.22 13.52
C GLU A 46 5.01 -1.22 13.63
N VAL A 47 4.17 -2.15 14.06
CA VAL A 47 4.53 -3.54 14.33
C VAL A 47 3.64 -4.46 13.53
N ILE A 48 4.24 -5.44 12.84
CA ILE A 48 3.52 -6.47 12.09
C ILE A 48 4.01 -7.85 12.55
N ASP A 49 3.08 -8.71 12.93
CA ASP A 49 3.37 -10.09 13.29
C ASP A 49 3.69 -10.93 12.05
N PHE A 50 4.61 -11.88 12.18
CA PHE A 50 4.79 -12.91 11.17
C PHE A 50 3.69 -13.97 11.28
N VAL A 51 3.17 -14.42 10.14
CA VAL A 51 2.19 -15.52 10.07
C VAL A 51 2.78 -16.79 10.66
N THR A 52 4.06 -17.04 10.42
CA THR A 52 4.83 -18.12 11.05
C THR A 52 6.16 -17.57 11.56
N PRO A 53 6.52 -17.82 12.83
CA PRO A 53 7.81 -17.40 13.37
C PRO A 53 8.99 -17.96 12.58
N VAL A 54 10.02 -17.13 12.36
CA VAL A 54 11.22 -17.51 11.60
C VAL A 54 12.31 -18.00 12.55
N VAL A 55 12.59 -19.29 12.49
CA VAL A 55 13.73 -19.89 13.21
C VAL A 55 15.02 -19.55 12.49
N THR A 56 15.94 -18.86 13.17
CA THR A 56 17.27 -18.52 12.63
C THR A 56 18.36 -19.50 13.06
N ALA A 57 18.13 -20.29 14.11
CA ALA A 57 19.12 -21.23 14.63
C ALA A 57 19.53 -22.25 13.55
N ASN A 58 20.83 -22.55 13.47
CA ASN A 58 21.42 -23.48 12.51
C ASN A 58 21.17 -23.14 11.03
N LYS A 59 20.78 -21.90 10.70
CA LYS A 59 20.66 -21.41 9.33
C LYS A 59 21.69 -20.34 9.03
N ASN A 60 22.23 -20.36 7.82
CA ASN A 60 23.04 -19.25 7.30
C ASN A 60 22.18 -17.99 7.15
N VAL A 61 22.83 -16.82 7.20
CA VAL A 61 22.16 -15.53 7.14
C VAL A 61 21.25 -15.37 5.93
N GLU A 62 21.69 -15.82 4.76
CA GLU A 62 20.91 -15.77 3.52
C GLU A 62 19.60 -16.56 3.65
N MET A 63 19.64 -17.77 4.23
CA MET A 63 18.46 -18.62 4.34
C MET A 63 17.41 -18.04 5.28
N TRP A 64 17.80 -17.62 6.50
CA TRP A 64 16.81 -17.09 7.43
C TRP A 64 16.34 -15.68 7.03
N MET A 65 17.16 -14.89 6.34
CA MET A 65 16.72 -13.60 5.77
C MET A 65 15.71 -13.79 4.63
N THR A 66 15.88 -14.82 3.79
CA THR A 66 14.84 -15.21 2.81
C THR A 66 13.57 -15.69 3.51
N ASP A 67 13.68 -16.42 4.62
CA ASP A 67 12.50 -16.79 5.41
C ASP A 67 11.80 -15.54 6.00
N VAL A 68 12.57 -14.55 6.47
CA VAL A 68 12.04 -13.25 6.93
C VAL A 68 11.35 -12.51 5.80
N GLU A 69 11.92 -12.47 4.60
CA GLU A 69 11.28 -11.87 3.42
C GLU A 69 9.93 -12.54 3.12
N ASN A 70 9.90 -13.88 3.08
CA ASN A 70 8.67 -14.64 2.86
C ASN A 70 7.61 -14.34 3.92
N GLN A 71 8.00 -14.26 5.20
CA GLN A 71 7.09 -13.94 6.30
C GLN A 71 6.68 -12.47 6.35
N MET A 72 7.51 -11.55 5.85
CA MET A 72 7.13 -10.16 5.63
C MET A 72 5.99 -10.08 4.60
N LEU A 73 6.17 -10.71 3.42
CA LEU A 73 5.14 -10.72 2.38
C LEU A 73 3.84 -11.36 2.87
N ALA A 74 3.95 -12.51 3.55
CA ALA A 74 2.80 -13.21 4.12
C ALA A 74 2.09 -12.36 5.20
N GLY A 75 2.86 -11.73 6.09
CA GLY A 75 2.33 -10.86 7.15
C GLY A 75 1.58 -9.67 6.59
N ILE A 76 2.14 -8.96 5.60
CA ILE A 76 1.46 -7.83 4.94
C ILE A 76 0.19 -8.27 4.23
N ARG A 77 0.22 -9.41 3.53
CA ARG A 77 -0.99 -9.96 2.91
C ARG A 77 -2.08 -10.25 3.95
N GLU A 78 -1.72 -10.87 5.07
CA GLU A 78 -2.66 -11.24 6.13
C GLU A 78 -3.30 -10.00 6.77
N VAL A 79 -2.50 -8.98 7.13
CA VAL A 79 -3.06 -7.78 7.74
C VAL A 79 -3.88 -6.94 6.75
N ILE A 80 -3.56 -6.95 5.46
CA ILE A 80 -4.41 -6.33 4.43
C ILE A 80 -5.73 -7.07 4.31
N LYS A 81 -5.72 -8.41 4.30
CA LYS A 81 -6.95 -9.21 4.27
C LYS A 81 -7.87 -8.84 5.43
N ILE A 82 -7.33 -8.87 6.66
CA ILE A 82 -8.07 -8.49 7.87
C ILE A 82 -8.59 -7.06 7.77
N GLY A 83 -7.79 -6.13 7.25
CA GLY A 83 -8.19 -4.73 7.03
C GLY A 83 -9.36 -4.59 6.04
N VAL A 84 -9.31 -5.33 4.92
CA VAL A 84 -10.38 -5.35 3.92
C VAL A 84 -11.68 -5.90 4.53
N GLU A 85 -11.60 -7.01 5.28
CA GLU A 85 -12.78 -7.64 5.91
C GLU A 85 -13.39 -6.75 7.01
N SER A 86 -12.56 -6.16 7.87
CA SER A 86 -13.01 -5.38 9.04
C SER A 86 -13.47 -3.96 8.72
N TYR A 87 -13.24 -3.44 7.51
CA TYR A 87 -13.56 -2.06 7.13
C TYR A 87 -15.04 -1.70 7.32
N LEU A 88 -15.94 -2.68 7.15
CA LEU A 88 -17.39 -2.49 7.26
C LEU A 88 -17.92 -2.72 8.69
N ASP A 89 -17.09 -3.23 9.60
CA ASP A 89 -17.52 -3.63 10.95
C ASP A 89 -17.57 -2.46 11.94
N GLU A 90 -16.91 -1.34 11.63
CA GLU A 90 -16.84 -0.18 12.51
C GLU A 90 -16.83 1.15 11.75
N GLN A 91 -16.91 2.26 12.48
CA GLN A 91 -16.81 3.59 11.89
C GLN A 91 -15.41 3.78 11.27
N ARG A 92 -15.36 4.25 10.01
CA ARG A 92 -14.11 4.48 9.25
C ARG A 92 -13.04 5.24 10.05
N THR A 93 -13.42 6.23 10.85
CA THR A 93 -12.48 6.99 11.69
C THR A 93 -11.81 6.15 12.77
N ASN A 94 -12.51 5.18 13.36
CA ASN A 94 -11.95 4.25 14.33
C ASN A 94 -11.09 3.19 13.63
N TRP A 95 -11.61 2.65 12.52
CA TRP A 95 -10.90 1.68 11.70
C TRP A 95 -9.54 2.20 11.23
N VAL A 96 -9.46 3.45 10.77
CA VAL A 96 -8.20 4.09 10.35
C VAL A 96 -7.20 4.24 11.51
N LEU A 97 -7.66 4.39 12.75
CA LEU A 97 -6.77 4.52 13.92
C LEU A 97 -6.26 3.17 14.43
N GLY A 98 -6.99 2.09 14.16
CA GLY A 98 -6.67 0.73 14.61
C GLY A 98 -5.80 -0.08 13.65
N ASN A 99 -5.65 0.38 12.40
CA ASN A 99 -4.97 -0.39 11.36
C ASN A 99 -3.59 0.21 10.97
N PRO A 100 -2.62 -0.63 10.56
CA PRO A 100 -1.34 -0.18 10.01
C PRO A 100 -1.52 0.75 8.80
N GLY A 101 -0.60 1.69 8.60
CA GLY A 101 -0.70 2.69 7.53
C GLY A 101 -0.88 2.07 6.15
N GLN A 102 -0.08 1.06 5.80
CA GLN A 102 -0.20 0.37 4.52
C GLN A 102 -1.56 -0.35 4.37
N VAL A 103 -2.11 -0.92 5.44
CA VAL A 103 -3.44 -1.55 5.45
C VAL A 103 -4.53 -0.51 5.23
N VAL A 104 -4.43 0.63 5.90
CA VAL A 104 -5.37 1.75 5.78
C VAL A 104 -5.47 2.22 4.32
N LEU A 105 -4.33 2.45 3.66
CA LEU A 105 -4.31 2.96 2.28
C LEU A 105 -4.89 1.94 1.29
N ASN A 106 -4.47 0.67 1.37
CA ASN A 106 -4.89 -0.34 0.40
C ASN A 106 -6.35 -0.76 0.58
N SER A 107 -6.79 -1.02 1.81
CA SER A 107 -8.17 -1.47 2.04
C SER A 107 -9.16 -0.34 1.74
N SER A 108 -8.80 0.92 2.04
CA SER A 108 -9.61 2.07 1.61
C SER A 108 -9.75 2.14 0.08
N GLN A 109 -8.68 1.85 -0.68
CA GLN A 109 -8.74 1.80 -2.15
C GLN A 109 -9.57 0.63 -2.68
N VAL A 110 -9.53 -0.53 -2.02
CA VAL A 110 -10.39 -1.69 -2.37
C VAL A 110 -11.86 -1.31 -2.22
N HIS A 111 -12.24 -0.78 -1.06
CA HIS A 111 -13.61 -0.35 -0.79
C HIS A 111 -14.03 0.81 -1.69
N TRP A 112 -13.16 1.80 -1.91
CA TRP A 112 -13.45 2.89 -2.84
C TRP A 112 -13.71 2.37 -4.26
N THR A 113 -12.89 1.44 -4.75
CA THR A 113 -13.07 0.84 -6.09
C THR A 113 -14.44 0.15 -6.19
N ALA A 114 -14.77 -0.70 -5.23
CA ALA A 114 -16.04 -1.43 -5.20
C ALA A 114 -17.25 -0.50 -5.10
N GLU A 115 -17.22 0.46 -4.17
CA GLU A 115 -18.31 1.40 -3.91
C GLU A 115 -18.54 2.37 -5.09
N VAL A 116 -17.50 2.75 -5.85
CA VAL A 116 -17.67 3.53 -7.10
C VAL A 116 -18.37 2.70 -8.17
N GLU A 117 -17.92 1.46 -8.38
CA GLU A 117 -18.50 0.58 -9.40
C GLU A 117 -19.96 0.21 -9.08
N GLU A 118 -20.28 0.01 -7.80
CA GLU A 118 -21.65 -0.14 -7.30
C GLU A 118 -22.47 1.13 -7.53
N ALA A 119 -21.95 2.31 -7.17
CA ALA A 119 -22.65 3.58 -7.37
C ALA A 119 -22.86 3.92 -8.86
N MET A 120 -21.98 3.48 -9.76
CA MET A 120 -22.20 3.54 -11.21
C MET A 120 -23.37 2.66 -11.64
N HIS A 121 -23.40 1.41 -11.18
CA HIS A 121 -24.46 0.46 -11.50
C HIS A 121 -25.83 0.92 -10.97
N GLU A 122 -25.88 1.46 -9.75
CA GLU A 122 -27.10 1.95 -9.11
C GLU A 122 -27.49 3.37 -9.53
N THR A 123 -26.65 4.06 -10.30
CA THR A 123 -26.84 5.48 -10.68
C THR A 123 -26.90 6.42 -9.46
N THR A 124 -26.05 6.17 -8.46
CA THR A 124 -25.97 6.89 -7.17
C THR A 124 -24.62 7.58 -6.95
N LEU A 125 -23.84 7.82 -8.02
CA LEU A 125 -22.53 8.48 -7.93
C LEU A 125 -22.57 9.86 -7.23
N ALA A 126 -23.65 10.62 -7.41
CA ALA A 126 -23.80 11.94 -6.79
C ALA A 126 -23.98 11.83 -5.26
N GLU A 127 -24.72 10.82 -4.78
CA GLU A 127 -24.84 10.48 -3.37
C GLU A 127 -23.49 10.01 -2.82
N TYR A 128 -22.80 9.16 -3.57
CA TYR A 128 -21.49 8.65 -3.18
C TYR A 128 -20.43 9.76 -3.07
N PHE A 129 -20.43 10.74 -3.99
CA PHE A 129 -19.60 11.93 -3.88
C PHE A 129 -19.83 12.71 -2.58
N ARG A 130 -21.08 12.84 -2.13
CA ARG A 130 -21.40 13.47 -0.84
C ARG A 130 -20.84 12.65 0.33
N LYS A 131 -21.00 11.32 0.31
CA LYS A 131 -20.40 10.41 1.30
C LYS A 131 -18.88 10.58 1.39
N LEU A 132 -18.18 10.63 0.26
CA LEU A 132 -16.73 10.85 0.22
C LEU A 132 -16.34 12.22 0.79
N THR A 133 -17.15 13.25 0.53
CA THR A 133 -16.93 14.60 1.08
C THR A 133 -17.04 14.59 2.60
N ASP A 134 -18.06 13.94 3.15
CA ASP A 134 -18.26 13.83 4.61
C ASP A 134 -17.14 13.01 5.27
N GLN A 135 -16.77 11.88 4.68
CA GLN A 135 -15.67 11.04 5.16
C GLN A 135 -14.33 11.81 5.17
N LEU A 136 -14.04 12.59 4.13
CA LEU A 136 -12.82 13.42 4.08
C LEU A 136 -12.83 14.49 5.18
N LEU A 137 -13.97 15.14 5.42
CA LEU A 137 -14.09 16.13 6.49
C LEU A 137 -13.90 15.49 7.88
N ASP A 138 -14.39 14.27 8.09
CA ASP A 138 -14.17 13.53 9.33
C ASP A 138 -12.70 13.18 9.54
N LEU A 139 -11.96 12.77 8.49
CA LEU A 139 -10.51 12.58 8.58
C LEU A 139 -9.76 13.88 8.90
N VAL A 140 -10.15 15.01 8.29
CA VAL A 140 -9.55 16.33 8.58
C VAL A 140 -9.79 16.73 10.04
N ARG A 141 -10.99 16.47 10.59
CA ARG A 141 -11.29 16.68 12.01
C ARG A 141 -10.44 15.76 12.89
N LEU A 142 -10.32 14.49 12.52
CA LEU A 142 -9.54 13.49 13.23
C LEU A 142 -8.06 13.88 13.35
N VAL A 143 -7.46 14.35 12.25
CA VAL A 143 -6.07 14.84 12.24
C VAL A 143 -5.90 16.04 13.19
N ARG A 144 -6.90 16.92 13.32
CA ARG A 144 -6.82 18.07 14.25
C ARG A 144 -7.00 17.66 15.72
N GLY A 145 -7.48 16.44 15.97
CA GLY A 145 -7.64 15.87 17.30
C GLY A 145 -6.35 15.35 17.92
N ASN A 146 -6.52 14.67 19.05
CA ASN A 146 -5.43 14.05 19.79
C ASN A 146 -5.21 12.61 19.31
N ILE A 147 -4.21 12.45 18.44
CA ILE A 147 -3.81 11.16 17.84
C ILE A 147 -2.29 11.04 17.88
N THR A 148 -1.79 9.81 17.83
CA THR A 148 -0.34 9.55 17.85
C THR A 148 0.35 10.08 16.60
N LYS A 149 1.68 10.24 16.65
CA LYS A 149 2.48 10.64 15.48
C LYS A 149 2.32 9.65 14.32
N LEU A 150 2.32 8.36 14.61
CA LEU A 150 2.13 7.29 13.61
C LEU A 150 0.75 7.40 12.95
N GLN A 151 -0.32 7.50 13.74
CA GLN A 151 -1.68 7.67 13.21
C GLN A 151 -1.81 8.94 12.35
N ARG A 152 -1.17 10.04 12.78
CA ARG A 152 -1.16 11.30 12.02
C ARG A 152 -0.47 11.16 10.66
N MET A 153 0.60 10.35 10.59
CA MET A 153 1.26 10.04 9.32
C MET A 153 0.35 9.20 8.41
N SER A 154 -0.29 8.16 8.95
CA SER A 154 -1.22 7.30 8.19
C SER A 154 -2.37 8.12 7.60
N ILE A 155 -3.02 8.94 8.44
CA ILE A 155 -4.16 9.75 8.00
C ILE A 155 -3.71 10.84 7.03
N GLY A 156 -2.52 11.42 7.20
CA GLY A 156 -1.96 12.38 6.26
C GLY A 156 -1.79 11.79 4.85
N ALA A 157 -1.27 10.56 4.76
CA ALA A 157 -1.18 9.82 3.50
C ALA A 157 -2.57 9.46 2.93
N LEU A 158 -3.51 9.03 3.79
CA LEU A 158 -4.87 8.69 3.39
C LEU A 158 -5.61 9.91 2.83
N VAL A 159 -5.50 11.09 3.46
CA VAL A 159 -6.13 12.33 2.99
C VAL A 159 -5.70 12.69 1.58
N VAL A 160 -4.43 12.47 1.21
CA VAL A 160 -3.94 12.71 -0.16
C VAL A 160 -4.66 11.80 -1.16
N ILE A 161 -4.82 10.52 -0.82
CA ILE A 161 -5.52 9.54 -1.65
C ILE A 161 -7.02 9.87 -1.72
N ASP A 162 -7.66 10.17 -0.59
CA ASP A 162 -9.08 10.48 -0.51
C ASP A 162 -9.48 11.74 -1.27
N VAL A 163 -8.62 12.77 -1.30
CA VAL A 163 -8.85 13.97 -2.12
C VAL A 163 -8.90 13.58 -3.60
N HIS A 164 -7.93 12.82 -4.08
CA HIS A 164 -7.91 12.35 -5.46
C HIS A 164 -9.12 11.45 -5.77
N ALA A 165 -9.42 10.49 -4.90
CA ALA A 165 -10.57 9.59 -5.01
C ALA A 165 -11.90 10.35 -5.12
N LYS A 166 -12.11 11.35 -4.27
CA LYS A 166 -13.30 12.23 -4.29
C LYS A 166 -13.36 13.09 -5.55
N ASP A 167 -12.24 13.69 -5.97
CA ASP A 167 -12.18 14.53 -7.17
C ASP A 167 -12.43 13.71 -8.45
N THR A 168 -11.97 12.46 -8.50
CA THR A 168 -12.28 11.50 -9.57
C THR A 168 -13.79 11.22 -9.65
N VAL A 169 -14.46 10.95 -8.53
CA VAL A 169 -15.92 10.75 -8.51
C VAL A 169 -16.66 12.03 -8.89
N GLU A 170 -16.19 13.21 -8.45
CA GLU A 170 -16.76 14.49 -8.85
C GLU A 170 -16.73 14.68 -10.38
N LYS A 171 -15.60 14.32 -11.01
CA LYS A 171 -15.45 14.38 -12.46
C LYS A 171 -16.42 13.43 -13.17
N LEU A 172 -16.53 12.18 -12.72
CA LEU A 172 -17.46 11.20 -13.28
C LEU A 172 -18.91 11.69 -13.22
N VAL A 173 -19.31 12.30 -12.11
CA VAL A 173 -20.64 12.92 -11.95
C VAL A 173 -20.84 14.07 -12.94
N LYS A 174 -19.86 15.00 -13.04
CA LYS A 174 -19.94 16.16 -13.95
C LYS A 174 -20.03 15.75 -15.42
N GLU A 175 -19.34 14.68 -15.80
CA GLU A 175 -19.28 14.16 -17.17
C GLU A 175 -20.39 13.13 -17.47
N ASN A 176 -21.26 12.82 -16.50
CA ASN A 176 -22.33 11.81 -16.60
C ASN A 176 -21.80 10.43 -17.02
N ILE A 177 -20.67 10.02 -16.45
CA ILE A 177 -20.06 8.71 -16.71
C ILE A 177 -20.62 7.69 -15.71
N SER A 178 -21.28 6.66 -16.23
CA SER A 178 -21.92 5.61 -15.43
C SER A 178 -21.55 4.18 -15.83
N ASP A 179 -20.64 4.00 -16.79
CA ASP A 179 -20.17 2.69 -17.21
C ASP A 179 -18.82 2.37 -16.54
N PRO A 180 -18.69 1.29 -15.75
CA PRO A 180 -17.40 0.87 -15.18
C PRO A 180 -16.38 0.40 -16.24
N LYS A 181 -16.73 0.37 -17.52
CA LYS A 181 -15.80 0.15 -18.65
C LYS A 181 -15.39 1.43 -19.37
N SER A 182 -15.92 2.58 -18.95
CA SER A 182 -15.54 3.90 -19.50
C SER A 182 -14.06 4.17 -19.30
N PHE A 183 -13.44 4.87 -20.26
CA PHE A 183 -12.01 5.19 -20.17
C PHE A 183 -11.70 6.05 -18.94
N GLU A 184 -12.59 6.98 -18.60
CA GLU A 184 -12.51 7.88 -17.47
C GLU A 184 -12.34 7.12 -16.15
N TRP A 185 -13.05 5.98 -15.99
CA TRP A 185 -12.91 5.11 -14.83
C TRP A 185 -11.74 4.14 -14.94
N ILE A 186 -11.63 3.40 -16.04
CA ILE A 186 -10.59 2.36 -16.12
C ILE A 186 -9.18 2.95 -16.16
N SER A 187 -9.03 4.21 -16.55
CA SER A 187 -7.77 4.96 -16.49
C SER A 187 -7.28 5.23 -15.08
N GLN A 188 -8.10 5.04 -14.05
CA GLN A 188 -7.73 5.21 -12.65
C GLN A 188 -7.04 3.96 -12.09
N LEU A 189 -6.23 4.12 -11.05
CA LEU A 189 -5.59 3.02 -10.34
C LEU A 189 -6.60 2.37 -9.38
N ARG A 190 -7.06 1.17 -9.71
CA ARG A 190 -8.17 0.46 -9.04
C ARG A 190 -7.66 -0.78 -8.31
N TYR A 191 -8.21 -1.06 -7.14
CA TYR A 191 -7.73 -2.12 -6.24
C TYR A 191 -8.83 -3.15 -6.04
N TYR A 192 -8.49 -4.41 -6.23
CA TYR A 192 -9.44 -5.52 -6.16
C TYR A 192 -8.88 -6.64 -5.28
N TRP A 193 -9.67 -7.10 -4.32
CA TRP A 193 -9.35 -8.31 -3.56
C TRP A 193 -10.04 -9.50 -4.25
N GLU A 194 -9.28 -10.31 -4.97
CA GLU A 194 -9.81 -11.34 -5.89
C GLU A 194 -9.05 -12.66 -5.76
N LEU A 195 -9.68 -13.76 -6.19
CA LEU A 195 -9.04 -15.07 -6.28
C LEU A 195 -8.12 -15.17 -7.49
N ASP A 196 -6.95 -15.77 -7.31
CA ASP A 196 -6.08 -16.19 -8.41
C ASP A 196 -6.53 -17.54 -9.02
N ASP A 197 -5.81 -18.01 -10.05
CA ASP A 197 -6.07 -19.29 -10.72
C ASP A 197 -5.96 -20.52 -9.80
N ARG A 198 -5.41 -20.35 -8.59
CA ARG A 198 -5.24 -21.39 -7.56
C ARG A 198 -6.27 -21.25 -6.43
N ASN A 199 -7.28 -20.41 -6.58
CA ASN A 199 -8.27 -20.07 -5.56
C ASN A 199 -7.64 -19.48 -4.28
N THR A 200 -6.54 -18.75 -4.41
CA THR A 200 -5.93 -17.99 -3.32
C THR A 200 -6.30 -16.51 -3.48
N GLU A 201 -6.81 -15.91 -2.41
CA GLU A 201 -7.14 -14.48 -2.42
C GLU A 201 -5.89 -13.62 -2.47
N HIS A 202 -5.88 -12.63 -3.36
CA HIS A 202 -4.83 -11.64 -3.52
C HIS A 202 -5.42 -10.26 -3.85
N LEU A 203 -4.76 -9.23 -3.35
CA LEU A 203 -4.88 -7.87 -3.84
C LEU A 203 -4.27 -7.73 -5.23
N TRP A 204 -5.06 -7.19 -6.14
CA TRP A 204 -4.71 -6.84 -7.50
C TRP A 204 -4.87 -5.34 -7.70
N VAL A 205 -3.88 -4.71 -8.32
CA VAL A 205 -3.94 -3.32 -8.75
C VAL A 205 -4.13 -3.30 -10.25
N LYS A 206 -5.21 -2.70 -10.74
CA LYS A 206 -5.54 -2.63 -12.17
C LYS A 206 -5.54 -1.18 -12.63
N MET A 207 -4.92 -0.94 -13.78
CA MET A 207 -5.00 0.34 -14.48
C MET A 207 -5.16 0.08 -15.97
N VAL A 208 -6.16 0.70 -16.59
CA VAL A 208 -6.64 0.39 -17.94
C VAL A 208 -6.97 -1.10 -18.05
N GLN A 209 -6.13 -1.88 -18.75
CA GLN A 209 -6.27 -3.32 -18.95
C GLN A 209 -5.14 -4.11 -18.32
N THR A 210 -4.21 -3.46 -17.61
CA THR A 210 -3.07 -4.11 -16.97
C THR A 210 -3.44 -4.52 -15.54
N PRO A 211 -3.60 -5.82 -15.24
CA PRO A 211 -3.58 -6.30 -13.88
C PRO A 211 -2.14 -6.42 -13.36
N PHE A 212 -1.92 -6.00 -12.13
CA PHE A 212 -0.65 -6.15 -11.44
C PHE A 212 -0.88 -6.80 -10.07
N PRO A 213 -0.26 -7.95 -9.76
CA PRO A 213 -0.36 -8.54 -8.43
C PRO A 213 0.35 -7.62 -7.43
N TYR A 214 -0.34 -7.26 -6.34
CA TYR A 214 0.26 -6.41 -5.32
C TYR A 214 1.52 -7.09 -4.75
N GLY A 215 2.61 -6.33 -4.58
CA GLY A 215 3.91 -6.88 -4.24
C GLY A 215 4.06 -7.31 -2.78
N TYR A 216 3.21 -6.81 -1.88
CA TYR A 216 3.23 -7.05 -0.42
C TYR A 216 4.54 -6.73 0.31
N GLU A 217 5.50 -6.05 -0.34
CA GLU A 217 6.69 -5.58 0.37
C GLU A 217 6.28 -4.57 1.45
N TYR A 218 6.93 -4.67 2.62
CA TYR A 218 6.64 -3.77 3.72
C TYR A 218 7.35 -2.44 3.48
N LEU A 219 6.56 -1.42 3.12
CA LEU A 219 7.04 -0.07 2.81
C LEU A 219 6.77 0.93 3.94
N GLY A 220 6.18 0.45 5.04
CA GLY A 220 5.93 1.23 6.24
C GLY A 220 4.95 2.38 6.00
N ASN A 221 4.91 3.29 6.97
CA ASN A 221 4.05 4.45 6.91
C ASN A 221 4.79 5.61 6.21
N SER A 222 4.61 5.72 4.90
CA SER A 222 5.25 6.75 4.10
C SER A 222 4.25 7.72 3.47
N PHE A 223 4.69 8.96 3.25
CA PHE A 223 3.88 9.95 2.55
C PHE A 223 3.57 9.52 1.12
N ARG A 224 2.38 9.93 0.65
CA ARG A 224 1.93 9.75 -0.72
C ARG A 224 2.08 11.05 -1.49
N LEU A 225 2.48 10.93 -2.75
CA LEU A 225 2.54 12.06 -3.67
C LEU A 225 1.12 12.56 -3.98
N VAL A 226 0.94 13.88 -4.07
CA VAL A 226 -0.33 14.43 -4.54
C VAL A 226 -0.56 13.99 -5.99
N ILE A 227 -1.66 13.29 -6.22
CA ILE A 227 -2.01 12.76 -7.53
C ILE A 227 -2.69 13.87 -8.34
N THR A 228 -2.10 14.16 -9.50
CA THR A 228 -2.60 15.14 -10.48
C THR A 228 -2.89 14.43 -11.80
N PRO A 229 -3.61 15.04 -12.74
CA PRO A 229 -3.81 14.44 -14.07
C PRO A 229 -2.50 14.05 -14.78
N LEU A 230 -1.40 14.77 -14.54
CA LEU A 230 -0.09 14.42 -15.10
C LEU A 230 0.53 13.19 -14.40
N THR A 231 0.31 13.07 -13.10
CA THR A 231 0.70 11.90 -12.30
C THR A 231 -0.04 10.65 -12.81
N ASP A 232 -1.36 10.73 -13.01
CA ASP A 232 -2.17 9.63 -13.53
C ASP A 232 -1.72 9.18 -14.92
N MET A 233 -1.46 10.13 -15.81
CA MET A 233 -0.93 9.83 -17.15
C MET A 233 0.43 9.12 -17.08
N CYS A 234 1.29 9.51 -16.13
CA CYS A 234 2.56 8.83 -15.90
C CYS A 234 2.34 7.41 -15.36
N TYR A 235 1.43 7.22 -14.41
CA TYR A 235 1.08 5.89 -13.86
C TYR A 235 0.59 4.96 -14.97
N MET A 236 -0.34 5.45 -15.79
CA MET A 236 -0.90 4.70 -16.91
C MET A 236 0.19 4.24 -17.89
N THR A 237 1.11 5.15 -18.23
CA THR A 237 2.21 4.87 -19.15
C THR A 237 3.18 3.84 -18.56
N LEU A 238 3.52 3.97 -17.27
CA LEU A 238 4.43 3.05 -16.58
C LEU A 238 3.81 1.66 -16.40
N MET A 239 2.55 1.57 -16.00
CA MET A 239 1.79 0.32 -15.90
C MET A 239 1.68 -0.37 -17.27
N GLY A 240 1.43 0.37 -18.34
CA GLY A 240 1.38 -0.15 -19.70
C GLY A 240 2.75 -0.60 -20.23
N ALA A 241 3.82 0.14 -19.92
CA ALA A 241 5.18 -0.28 -20.28
C ALA A 241 5.57 -1.57 -19.55
N GLN A 242 5.25 -1.66 -18.25
CA GLN A 242 5.56 -2.83 -17.43
C GLN A 242 4.84 -4.09 -17.92
N SER A 243 3.56 -4.00 -18.35
CA SER A 243 2.84 -5.16 -18.89
C SER A 243 3.42 -5.67 -20.21
N LEU A 244 4.17 -4.84 -20.91
CA LEU A 244 4.91 -5.18 -22.14
C LEU A 244 6.37 -5.56 -21.88
N ASN A 245 6.79 -5.67 -20.62
CA ASN A 245 8.19 -5.87 -20.21
C ASN A 245 9.13 -4.77 -20.77
N LEU A 246 8.64 -3.53 -20.87
CA LEU A 246 9.40 -2.37 -21.30
C LEU A 246 9.72 -1.46 -20.11
N GLY A 247 10.85 -0.75 -20.20
CA GLY A 247 11.14 0.35 -19.29
C GLY A 247 10.31 1.59 -19.61
N GLY A 248 10.01 2.38 -18.59
CA GLY A 248 9.40 3.71 -18.76
C GLY A 248 10.43 4.82 -18.58
N ALA A 249 10.36 5.85 -19.44
CA ALA A 249 11.22 7.03 -19.36
C ALA A 249 10.38 8.31 -19.19
N PRO A 250 9.91 8.65 -17.97
CA PRO A 250 9.26 9.92 -17.71
C PRO A 250 10.19 11.08 -18.07
N ALA A 251 9.76 11.96 -18.97
CA ALA A 251 10.54 13.09 -19.46
C ALA A 251 9.88 14.43 -19.09
N GLY A 252 10.70 15.42 -18.74
CA GLY A 252 10.24 16.74 -18.30
C GLY A 252 11.33 17.52 -17.56
N PRO A 253 11.13 18.83 -17.30
CA PRO A 253 12.14 19.69 -16.66
C PRO A 253 12.61 19.18 -15.30
N ALA A 254 13.77 19.65 -14.83
CA ALA A 254 14.26 19.31 -13.50
C ALA A 254 13.28 19.79 -12.40
N GLY A 255 13.09 18.98 -11.36
CA GLY A 255 12.22 19.33 -10.23
C GLY A 255 10.71 19.17 -10.45
N THR A 256 10.26 18.58 -11.57
CA THR A 256 8.83 18.38 -11.86
C THR A 256 8.27 17.03 -11.37
N GLY A 257 8.83 16.45 -10.31
CA GLY A 257 8.27 15.26 -9.66
C GLY A 257 8.41 13.93 -10.41
N LYS A 258 9.29 13.82 -11.42
CA LYS A 258 9.41 12.62 -12.28
C LYS A 258 9.80 11.37 -11.49
N THR A 259 10.86 11.48 -10.68
CA THR A 259 11.36 10.37 -9.86
C THR A 259 10.38 10.04 -8.73
N GLU A 260 9.78 11.08 -8.15
CA GLU A 260 8.80 10.97 -7.08
C GLU A 260 7.52 10.28 -7.57
N THR A 261 7.10 10.54 -8.80
CA THR A 261 5.97 9.87 -9.45
C THR A 261 6.26 8.38 -9.64
N THR A 262 7.43 8.01 -10.18
CA THR A 262 7.81 6.59 -10.30
C THR A 262 7.86 5.90 -8.94
N LYS A 263 8.42 6.56 -7.93
CA LYS A 263 8.50 6.02 -6.55
C LYS A 263 7.11 5.87 -5.93
N ASP A 264 6.20 6.81 -6.14
CA ASP A 264 4.85 6.71 -5.57
C ASP A 264 4.00 5.62 -6.27
N LEU A 265 4.19 5.39 -7.58
CA LEU A 265 3.62 4.22 -8.25
C LEU A 265 4.17 2.93 -7.68
N ALA A 266 5.49 2.81 -7.50
CA ALA A 266 6.10 1.61 -6.94
C ALA A 266 5.55 1.31 -5.53
N LYS A 267 5.35 2.34 -4.70
CA LYS A 267 4.66 2.21 -3.41
C LYS A 267 3.21 1.74 -3.56
N ALA A 268 2.48 2.26 -4.56
CA ALA A 268 1.11 1.85 -4.86
C ALA A 268 1.02 0.36 -5.27
N LEU A 269 2.12 -0.22 -5.76
CA LEU A 269 2.22 -1.63 -6.13
C LEU A 269 2.94 -2.49 -5.07
N ALA A 270 3.30 -1.91 -3.91
CA ALA A 270 4.17 -2.51 -2.90
C ALA A 270 5.46 -3.11 -3.48
N LYS A 271 6.19 -2.27 -4.23
CA LYS A 271 7.53 -2.56 -4.74
C LYS A 271 8.51 -1.50 -4.27
N GLN A 272 9.58 -1.93 -3.63
CA GLN A 272 10.71 -1.08 -3.26
C GLN A 272 11.36 -0.52 -4.52
N CYS A 273 11.42 0.81 -4.60
CA CYS A 273 12.06 1.52 -5.70
C CYS A 273 13.36 2.16 -5.19
N VAL A 274 14.48 1.56 -5.61
CA VAL A 274 15.85 1.99 -5.26
C VAL A 274 16.24 3.24 -6.04
#